data_AF-X1J1J4-F1
#
_entry.id   AF-X1J1J4-F1
#
_cell.length_a   1.000
_cell.length_b   1.000
_cell.length_c   1.000
_cell.angle_alpha   90.00
_cell.angle_beta   90.00
_cell.angle_gamma   90.00
#
_symmetry.space_group_name_H-M   'P 1'
#
loop_
_entity.id
_entity.type
_entity.pdbx_description
1 polymer ?
#
loop_
_entity_poly.entity_id
_entity_poly.type
_entity_poly.pdbx_seq_one_letter_code
_entity_poly.pdbx_strand_id
1 'polypeptide(L)'
;APLSFGDGDQSLTIARGATLAGIIDLGAGNDALRLSAGSILQGTVAGGAGNDSATLELAGNQTLAADTLTGFETLASEGTGTLTLTGAQSYNQVNAATDLTIAAGSSLTAGQVAFTGGNRRFTIAGTFAGAVDGGAGTDTIALSGGTAATPVAVTNVANIEALAMTGGYAAVSGQAAFGSVDISSGRLVGLAGSAMSATQFLV
;
A
#
# COMPACT_ATOMS: atom_id res chain seq x y z
N ALA A 1 13.33 -20.39 19.40
CA ALA A 1 12.04 -20.96 18.97
C ALA A 1 11.13 -19.81 18.59
N PRO A 2 10.25 -19.97 17.59
CA PRO A 2 9.22 -18.97 17.31
C PRO A 2 8.31 -18.80 18.53
N LEU A 3 7.83 -17.58 18.75
CA LEU A 3 6.74 -17.31 19.70
C LEU A 3 5.42 -17.55 18.97
N SER A 4 4.67 -18.57 19.36
CA SER A 4 3.39 -18.95 18.74
C SER A 4 2.23 -18.75 19.74
N PHE A 5 1.14 -18.10 19.31
CA PHE A 5 0.01 -17.78 20.18
C PHE A 5 -1.13 -18.82 20.10
N GLY A 6 -1.36 -19.45 18.94
CA GLY A 6 -2.28 -20.57 18.77
C GLY A 6 -3.61 -20.18 18.12
N ASP A 7 -4.69 -20.92 18.41
CA ASP A 7 -6.01 -20.64 17.83
C ASP A 7 -6.73 -19.47 18.55
N GLY A 8 -7.68 -18.83 17.87
CA GLY A 8 -8.52 -17.72 18.34
C GLY A 8 -7.99 -16.35 17.92
N ASP A 9 -8.78 -15.30 18.11
CA ASP A 9 -8.37 -13.95 17.72
C ASP A 9 -7.36 -13.38 18.73
N GLN A 10 -6.14 -13.09 18.30
CA GLN A 10 -5.10 -12.44 19.09
C GLN A 10 -4.96 -10.96 18.82
N SER A 11 -4.55 -10.23 19.85
CA SER A 11 -4.14 -8.82 19.74
C SER A 11 -2.75 -8.63 20.33
N LEU A 12 -1.79 -8.29 19.47
CA LEU A 12 -0.40 -8.01 19.85
C LEU A 12 -0.10 -6.54 19.59
N THR A 13 0.08 -5.75 20.66
CA THR A 13 0.51 -4.35 20.56
C THR A 13 1.93 -4.18 21.08
N ILE A 14 2.81 -3.67 20.23
CA ILE A 14 4.16 -3.27 20.58
C ILE A 14 4.15 -1.80 20.95
N ALA A 15 4.47 -1.51 22.21
CA ALA A 15 4.42 -0.17 22.77
C ALA A 15 5.42 0.79 22.11
N ARG A 16 5.19 2.10 22.29
CA ARG A 16 6.07 3.14 21.73
C ARG A 16 7.51 2.95 22.19
N GLY A 17 8.46 2.98 21.26
CA GLY A 17 9.88 2.78 21.54
C GLY A 17 10.29 1.35 21.92
N ALA A 18 9.36 0.41 22.01
CA ALA A 18 9.65 -0.98 22.37
C ALA A 18 10.22 -1.75 21.17
N THR A 19 10.97 -2.82 21.47
CA THR A 19 11.49 -3.74 20.45
C THR A 19 10.75 -5.07 20.52
N LEU A 20 10.21 -5.53 19.39
CA LEU A 20 9.81 -6.92 19.18
C LEU A 20 10.91 -7.62 18.38
N ALA A 21 11.47 -8.70 18.92
CA ALA A 21 12.55 -9.43 18.26
C ALA A 21 12.22 -10.93 18.13
N GLY A 22 12.61 -11.53 17.00
CA GLY A 22 12.44 -12.95 16.73
C GLY A 22 11.38 -13.26 15.68
N ILE A 23 10.98 -14.53 15.60
CA ILE A 23 9.94 -15.01 14.69
C ILE A 23 8.67 -15.18 15.51
N ILE A 24 7.61 -14.48 15.14
CA ILE A 24 6.31 -14.48 15.81
C ILE A 24 5.28 -15.08 14.86
N ASP A 25 4.41 -15.93 15.39
CA ASP A 25 3.31 -16.57 14.69
C ASP A 25 2.05 -16.38 15.54
N LEU A 26 1.07 -15.62 15.05
CA LEU A 26 -0.15 -15.36 15.81
C LEU A 26 -1.02 -16.63 15.79
N GLY A 27 -1.33 -17.18 14.62
CA GLY A 27 -1.78 -18.55 14.49
C GLY A 27 -3.04 -18.62 13.66
N ALA A 28 -4.12 -19.18 14.20
CA ALA A 28 -5.41 -19.22 13.50
C ALA A 28 -6.40 -18.31 14.22
N GLY A 29 -7.19 -17.54 13.48
CA GLY A 29 -8.06 -16.51 14.05
C GLY A 29 -7.97 -15.24 13.22
N ASN A 30 -8.76 -14.22 13.57
CA ASN A 30 -8.61 -12.90 12.98
C ASN A 30 -7.73 -12.06 13.91
N ASP A 31 -6.45 -11.99 13.60
CA ASP A 31 -5.44 -11.42 14.47
C ASP A 31 -5.18 -9.94 14.18
N ALA A 32 -4.71 -9.23 15.21
CA ALA A 32 -4.38 -7.81 15.13
C ALA A 32 -2.99 -7.53 15.70
N LEU A 33 -2.05 -7.18 14.81
CA LEU A 33 -0.75 -6.62 15.17
C LEU A 33 -0.77 -5.10 15.12
N ARG A 34 -0.30 -4.44 16.19
CA ARG A 34 0.00 -3.00 16.19
C ARG A 34 1.45 -2.75 16.54
N LEU A 35 2.17 -2.07 15.64
CA LEU A 35 3.47 -1.47 15.90
C LEU A 35 3.28 0.01 16.21
N SER A 36 3.37 0.40 17.48
CA SER A 36 3.22 1.81 17.88
C SER A 36 4.40 2.65 17.42
N ALA A 37 4.22 3.98 17.38
CA ALA A 37 5.26 4.92 16.95
C ALA A 37 6.61 4.67 17.63
N GLY A 38 7.67 4.58 16.81
CA GLY A 38 9.04 4.37 17.27
C GLY A 38 9.32 2.96 17.80
N SER A 39 8.37 2.02 17.72
CA SER A 39 8.67 0.60 17.95
C SER A 39 9.61 0.06 16.87
N ILE A 40 10.38 -0.96 17.23
CA ILE A 40 11.33 -1.63 16.35
C ILE A 40 10.91 -3.09 16.21
N LEU A 41 10.67 -3.54 14.99
CA LEU A 41 10.52 -4.96 14.68
C LEU A 41 11.85 -5.50 14.16
N GLN A 42 12.50 -6.35 14.95
CA GLN A 42 13.73 -7.07 14.62
C GLN A 42 13.41 -8.55 14.39
N GLY A 43 12.75 -8.84 13.29
CA GLY A 43 12.32 -10.18 12.93
C GLY A 43 11.08 -10.18 12.06
N THR A 44 10.26 -11.21 12.18
CA THR A 44 9.07 -11.41 11.34
C THR A 44 7.85 -11.71 12.18
N VAL A 45 6.68 -11.32 11.69
CA VAL A 45 5.39 -11.69 12.27
C VAL A 45 4.53 -12.34 11.18
N ALA A 46 4.01 -13.54 11.46
CA ALA A 46 2.95 -14.15 10.68
C ALA A 46 1.60 -13.89 11.35
N GLY A 47 0.60 -13.41 10.59
CA GLY A 47 -0.80 -13.39 11.03
C GLY A 47 -1.30 -14.83 11.13
N GLY A 48 -1.28 -15.52 10.00
CA GLY A 48 -1.48 -16.96 9.93
C GLY A 48 -2.74 -17.27 9.15
N ALA A 49 -3.68 -18.00 9.75
CA ALA A 49 -4.93 -18.37 9.08
C ALA A 49 -6.09 -17.53 9.60
N GLY A 50 -6.65 -16.68 8.74
CA GLY A 50 -7.85 -15.91 9.05
C GLY A 50 -7.88 -14.62 8.26
N ASN A 51 -8.47 -13.58 8.83
CA ASN A 51 -8.43 -12.23 8.28
C ASN A 51 -7.68 -11.33 9.24
N ASP A 52 -6.37 -11.25 9.03
CA ASP A 52 -5.43 -10.63 9.94
C ASP A 52 -5.13 -9.18 9.53
N SER A 53 -4.84 -8.36 10.53
CA SER A 53 -4.55 -6.94 10.36
C SER A 53 -3.21 -6.54 10.98
N ALA A 54 -2.42 -5.78 10.23
CA ALA A 54 -1.19 -5.17 10.73
C ALA A 54 -1.27 -3.64 10.62
N THR A 55 -1.17 -2.96 11.75
CA THR A 55 -1.15 -1.49 11.82
C THR A 55 0.23 -0.98 12.20
N LEU A 56 0.82 -0.15 11.35
CA LEU A 56 2.09 0.53 11.58
C LEU A 56 1.83 2.02 11.89
N GLU A 57 1.98 2.42 13.15
CA GLU A 57 1.99 3.83 13.51
C GLU A 57 3.39 4.41 13.23
N LEU A 58 3.49 5.25 12.20
CA LEU A 58 4.75 5.83 11.74
C LEU A 58 5.15 7.05 12.56
N ALA A 59 6.45 7.20 12.80
CA ALA A 59 7.09 8.38 13.35
C ALA A 59 8.19 8.87 12.41
N GLY A 60 7.79 9.28 11.21
CA GLY A 60 8.69 9.54 10.08
C GLY A 60 8.67 8.41 9.06
N ASN A 61 9.58 8.48 8.10
CA ASN A 61 9.61 7.53 6.99
C ASN A 61 10.09 6.15 7.44
N GLN A 62 9.36 5.11 7.05
CA GLN A 62 9.66 3.72 7.40
C GLN A 62 9.66 2.86 6.14
N THR A 63 10.46 1.80 6.15
CA THR A 63 10.45 0.77 5.10
C THR A 63 9.92 -0.54 5.67
N LEU A 64 8.98 -1.16 4.96
CA LEU A 64 8.46 -2.49 5.25
C LEU A 64 8.90 -3.43 4.13
N ALA A 65 9.73 -4.42 4.46
CA ALA A 65 10.15 -5.46 3.53
C ALA A 65 9.10 -6.58 3.48
N ALA A 66 8.98 -7.23 2.32
CA ALA A 66 7.94 -8.23 2.05
C ALA A 66 7.90 -9.39 3.05
N ASP A 67 9.05 -9.82 3.56
CA ASP A 67 9.13 -10.96 4.47
C ASP A 67 8.98 -10.56 5.95
N THR A 68 8.81 -9.27 6.26
CA THR A 68 8.67 -8.78 7.64
C THR A 68 7.29 -9.11 8.22
N LEU A 69 6.24 -9.01 7.41
CA LEU A 69 4.85 -9.27 7.81
C LEU A 69 4.22 -10.21 6.77
N THR A 70 3.92 -11.44 7.17
CA THR A 70 3.37 -12.48 6.27
C THR A 70 1.98 -12.93 6.74
N GLY A 71 1.12 -13.34 5.81
CA GLY A 71 -0.22 -13.82 6.17
C GLY A 71 -1.09 -12.75 6.83
N PHE A 72 -0.96 -11.49 6.39
CA PHE A 72 -1.87 -10.41 6.78
C PHE A 72 -2.70 -10.01 5.57
N GLU A 73 -4.03 -10.00 5.73
CA GLU A 73 -4.97 -9.58 4.70
C GLU A 73 -5.10 -8.06 4.64
N THR A 74 -4.94 -7.37 5.78
CA THR A 74 -5.06 -5.91 5.88
C THR A 74 -3.79 -5.26 6.40
N LEU A 75 -3.24 -4.31 5.64
CA LEU A 75 -2.17 -3.42 6.10
C LEU A 75 -2.75 -2.04 6.37
N ALA A 76 -2.40 -1.44 7.51
CA ALA A 76 -2.75 -0.08 7.84
C ALA A 76 -1.51 0.73 8.23
N SER A 77 -1.45 1.98 7.80
CA SER A 77 -0.45 2.95 8.26
C SER A 77 -1.13 4.14 8.91
N GLU A 78 -0.58 4.58 10.04
CA GLU A 78 -1.04 5.74 10.83
C GLU A 78 0.13 6.66 11.18
N GLY A 79 -0.14 7.78 11.84
CA GLY A 79 0.91 8.69 12.29
C GLY A 79 1.39 9.61 11.19
N THR A 80 2.71 9.76 11.03
CA THR A 80 3.30 10.75 10.10
C THR A 80 4.48 10.18 9.33
N GLY A 81 4.68 10.68 8.11
CA GLY A 81 5.73 10.25 7.19
C GLY A 81 5.22 9.40 6.04
N THR A 82 6.13 8.64 5.44
CA THR A 82 5.84 7.74 4.30
C THR A 82 6.15 6.29 4.67
N LEU A 83 5.23 5.38 4.38
CA LEU A 83 5.51 3.94 4.37
C LEU A 83 6.05 3.55 3.00
N THR A 84 7.26 3.01 2.94
CA THR A 84 7.86 2.46 1.71
C THR A 84 7.80 0.95 1.74
N LEU A 85 7.14 0.35 0.76
CA LEU A 85 7.08 -1.10 0.58
C LEU A 85 8.22 -1.55 -0.33
N THR A 86 8.96 -2.58 0.10
CA THR A 86 9.98 -3.25 -0.70
C THR A 86 9.69 -4.74 -0.87
N GLY A 87 10.14 -5.30 -1.99
CA GLY A 87 9.81 -6.67 -2.37
C GLY A 87 8.40 -6.80 -2.94
N ALA A 88 7.91 -8.03 -3.06
CA ALA A 88 6.56 -8.31 -3.56
C ALA A 88 5.61 -8.52 -2.38
N GLN A 89 4.60 -7.66 -2.26
CA GLN A 89 3.62 -7.71 -1.18
C GLN A 89 2.20 -7.83 -1.74
N SER A 90 1.34 -8.53 -1.00
CA SER A 90 -0.06 -8.74 -1.36
C SER A 90 -0.95 -8.54 -0.15
N TYR A 91 -2.02 -7.77 -0.31
CA TYR A 91 -3.03 -7.54 0.71
C TYR A 91 -4.42 -7.58 0.07
N ASN A 92 -5.46 -7.85 0.85
CA ASN A 92 -6.83 -7.60 0.40
C ASN A 92 -7.12 -6.10 0.45
N GLN A 93 -6.68 -5.43 1.53
CA GLN A 93 -6.91 -4.02 1.77
C GLN A 93 -5.64 -3.33 2.30
N VAL A 94 -5.36 -2.13 1.82
CA VAL A 94 -4.37 -1.22 2.41
C VAL A 94 -5.05 0.06 2.84
N ASN A 95 -5.09 0.34 4.14
CA ASN A 95 -5.65 1.56 4.71
C ASN A 95 -4.52 2.52 5.09
N ALA A 96 -4.22 3.49 4.21
CA ALA A 96 -3.09 4.39 4.36
C ALA A 96 -3.54 5.76 4.91
N ALA A 97 -3.35 6.00 6.21
CA ALA A 97 -3.48 7.34 6.80
C ALA A 97 -2.16 8.14 6.73
N THR A 98 -1.22 7.69 5.90
CA THR A 98 0.10 8.30 5.64
C THR A 98 0.38 8.29 4.14
N ASP A 99 1.48 8.88 3.72
CA ASP A 99 1.97 8.66 2.35
C ASP A 99 2.39 7.19 2.17
N LEU A 100 2.28 6.69 0.94
CA LEU A 100 2.64 5.33 0.57
C LEU A 100 3.57 5.35 -0.64
N THR A 101 4.63 4.54 -0.61
CA THR A 101 5.55 4.36 -1.72
C THR A 101 5.75 2.88 -1.99
N ILE A 102 5.66 2.48 -3.26
CA ILE A 102 6.16 1.19 -3.74
C ILE A 102 7.51 1.47 -4.39
N ALA A 103 8.58 0.94 -3.80
CA ALA A 103 9.94 1.18 -4.28
C ALA A 103 10.17 0.60 -5.69
N ALA A 104 11.18 1.13 -6.39
CA ALA A 104 11.61 0.58 -7.67
C ALA A 104 11.97 -0.93 -7.53
N GLY A 105 11.59 -1.73 -8.52
CA GLY A 105 11.78 -3.19 -8.48
C GLY A 105 10.89 -3.95 -7.47
N SER A 106 10.00 -3.24 -6.75
CA SER A 106 9.04 -3.84 -5.81
C SER A 106 7.64 -3.87 -6.41
N SER A 107 6.72 -4.62 -5.79
CA SER A 107 5.34 -4.72 -6.26
C SER A 107 4.34 -4.79 -5.12
N LEU A 108 3.20 -4.12 -5.29
CA LEU A 108 2.04 -4.28 -4.41
C LEU A 108 0.84 -4.78 -5.22
N THR A 109 0.27 -5.90 -4.81
CA THR A 109 -1.08 -6.30 -5.20
C THR A 109 -2.03 -6.02 -4.05
N ALA A 110 -3.08 -5.24 -4.30
CA ALA A 110 -4.12 -4.97 -3.31
C ALA A 110 -5.50 -5.05 -3.95
N GLY A 111 -6.52 -5.53 -3.23
CA GLY A 111 -7.90 -5.30 -3.66
C GLY A 111 -8.17 -3.81 -3.80
N GLN A 112 -7.81 -3.04 -2.76
CA GLN A 112 -7.83 -1.59 -2.77
C GLN A 112 -6.74 -1.00 -1.86
N VAL A 113 -6.16 0.13 -2.29
CA VAL A 113 -5.48 1.09 -1.43
C VAL A 113 -6.43 2.24 -1.16
N ALA A 114 -6.83 2.43 0.09
CA ALA A 114 -7.70 3.52 0.55
C ALA A 114 -6.88 4.49 1.40
N PHE A 115 -6.82 5.75 0.99
CA PHE A 115 -6.28 6.82 1.80
C PHE A 115 -7.39 7.38 2.69
N THR A 116 -7.18 7.33 4.01
CA THR A 116 -8.28 7.51 4.99
C THR A 116 -8.39 8.94 5.53
N GLY A 117 -7.63 9.89 4.97
CA GLY A 117 -7.82 11.32 5.20
C GLY A 117 -6.54 12.18 5.08
N GLY A 118 -6.74 13.48 4.87
CA GLY A 118 -5.66 14.45 4.67
C GLY A 118 -5.11 14.37 3.24
N ASN A 119 -4.14 15.24 2.93
CA ASN A 119 -3.52 15.21 1.60
C ASN A 119 -2.48 14.11 1.55
N ARG A 120 -2.64 13.11 0.67
CA ARG A 120 -1.72 11.98 0.56
C ARG A 120 -1.05 11.88 -0.78
N ARG A 121 0.14 11.30 -0.76
CA ARG A 121 0.87 10.93 -1.96
C ARG A 121 1.07 9.42 -2.04
N PHE A 122 0.60 8.85 -3.13
CA PHE A 122 0.93 7.50 -3.54
C PHE A 122 2.04 7.53 -4.60
N THR A 123 3.23 7.05 -4.26
CA THR A 123 4.35 6.94 -5.20
C THR A 123 4.48 5.51 -5.70
N ILE A 124 4.42 5.32 -7.01
CA ILE A 124 4.53 4.02 -7.68
C ILE A 124 5.79 4.04 -8.55
N ALA A 125 6.93 3.68 -7.95
CA ALA A 125 8.20 3.49 -8.66
C ALA A 125 8.41 2.03 -9.10
N GLY A 126 7.76 1.09 -8.42
CA GLY A 126 7.66 -0.32 -8.80
C GLY A 126 6.42 -0.63 -9.64
N THR A 127 5.73 -1.73 -9.34
CA THR A 127 4.42 -2.05 -9.92
C THR A 127 3.31 -2.07 -8.87
N PHE A 128 2.09 -1.76 -9.29
CA PHE A 128 0.90 -1.84 -8.46
C PHE A 128 -0.21 -2.54 -9.24
N ALA A 129 -0.99 -3.39 -8.58
CA ALA A 129 -2.20 -3.99 -9.12
C ALA A 129 -3.34 -3.84 -8.11
N GLY A 130 -4.42 -3.15 -8.47
CA GLY A 130 -5.55 -2.92 -7.56
C GLY A 130 -6.35 -1.65 -7.83
N ALA A 131 -7.29 -1.37 -6.93
CA ALA A 131 -8.02 -0.10 -6.90
C ALA A 131 -7.34 0.93 -6.00
N VAL A 132 -7.56 2.22 -6.27
CA VAL A 132 -7.13 3.33 -5.43
C VAL A 132 -8.31 4.22 -5.10
N ASP A 133 -8.47 4.57 -3.83
CA ASP A 133 -9.38 5.60 -3.34
C ASP A 133 -8.56 6.61 -2.53
N GLY A 134 -8.48 7.86 -2.97
CA GLY A 134 -7.77 8.91 -2.22
C GLY A 134 -8.52 9.40 -0.96
N GLY A 135 -9.82 9.11 -0.86
CA GLY A 135 -10.63 9.55 0.27
C GLY A 135 -10.82 11.06 0.31
N ALA A 136 -10.58 11.67 1.46
CA ALA A 136 -10.79 13.09 1.67
C ALA A 136 -9.46 13.84 1.76
N GLY A 137 -9.30 14.90 0.98
CA GLY A 137 -8.08 15.69 0.96
C GLY A 137 -7.76 16.16 -0.45
N THR A 138 -6.48 16.44 -0.67
CA THR A 138 -5.90 16.56 -2.01
C THR A 138 -4.86 15.47 -2.16
N ASP A 139 -5.23 14.43 -2.88
CA ASP A 139 -4.53 13.18 -3.03
C ASP A 139 -3.91 13.06 -4.40
N THR A 140 -2.68 12.57 -4.44
CA THR A 140 -1.86 12.57 -5.65
C THR A 140 -1.22 11.22 -5.88
N ILE A 141 -1.17 10.82 -7.15
CA ILE A 141 -0.40 9.66 -7.62
C ILE A 141 0.82 10.17 -8.39
N ALA A 142 2.00 9.74 -7.98
CA ALA A 142 3.24 9.95 -8.72
C ALA A 142 3.72 8.60 -9.27
N LEU A 143 3.73 8.47 -10.59
CA LEU A 143 4.03 7.22 -11.27
C LEU A 143 5.28 7.34 -12.13
N SER A 144 6.18 6.37 -11.95
CA SER A 144 7.39 6.21 -12.76
C SER A 144 7.69 4.75 -13.08
N GLY A 145 7.00 3.80 -12.44
CA GLY A 145 7.22 2.38 -12.59
C GLY A 145 6.32 1.67 -13.60
N GLY A 146 6.52 0.36 -13.73
CA GLY A 146 5.83 -0.50 -14.69
C GLY A 146 6.46 -0.52 -16.07
N THR A 147 6.18 -1.61 -16.79
CA THR A 147 6.57 -1.81 -18.20
C THR A 147 5.37 -2.32 -18.99
N ALA A 148 5.47 -2.38 -20.33
CA ALA A 148 4.40 -2.95 -21.14
C ALA A 148 4.11 -4.43 -20.81
N ALA A 149 5.12 -5.19 -20.35
CA ALA A 149 4.98 -6.58 -19.94
C ALA A 149 4.43 -6.73 -18.51
N THR A 150 4.77 -5.78 -17.63
CA THR A 150 4.37 -5.74 -16.21
C THR A 150 3.90 -4.33 -15.85
N PRO A 151 2.68 -3.96 -16.25
CA PRO A 151 2.20 -2.59 -16.07
C PRO A 151 1.86 -2.30 -14.60
N VAL A 152 1.77 -1.02 -14.26
CA VAL A 152 0.94 -0.57 -13.14
C VAL A 152 -0.52 -0.79 -13.54
N ALA A 153 -1.14 -1.86 -13.03
CA ALA A 153 -2.45 -2.35 -13.43
C ALA A 153 -3.55 -1.85 -12.48
N VAL A 154 -4.13 -0.70 -12.80
CA VAL A 154 -5.17 -0.08 -11.97
C VAL A 154 -6.55 -0.52 -12.41
N THR A 155 -7.37 -0.99 -11.47
CA THR A 155 -8.76 -1.39 -11.76
C THR A 155 -9.68 -0.18 -11.67
N ASN A 156 -9.67 0.49 -10.52
CA ASN A 156 -10.48 1.68 -10.26
C ASN A 156 -9.64 2.77 -9.61
N VAL A 157 -9.93 4.03 -9.95
CA VAL A 157 -9.41 5.20 -9.24
C VAL A 157 -10.56 6.13 -8.91
N ALA A 158 -10.67 6.52 -7.65
CA ALA A 158 -11.60 7.52 -7.17
C ALA A 158 -10.88 8.49 -6.22
N ASN A 159 -11.42 9.71 -6.13
CA ASN A 159 -10.97 10.72 -5.16
C ASN A 159 -9.46 11.02 -5.25
N ILE A 160 -8.90 11.06 -6.46
CA ILE A 160 -7.50 11.47 -6.70
C ILE A 160 -7.51 12.78 -7.48
N GLU A 161 -6.94 13.84 -6.92
CA GLU A 161 -6.93 15.18 -7.52
C GLU A 161 -5.88 15.30 -8.63
N ALA A 162 -4.77 14.55 -8.56
CA ALA A 162 -3.75 14.59 -9.60
C ALA A 162 -3.02 13.27 -9.81
N LEU A 163 -2.83 12.91 -11.08
CA LEU A 163 -1.86 11.91 -11.53
C LEU A 163 -0.71 12.63 -12.25
N ALA A 164 0.52 12.40 -11.80
CA ALA A 164 1.74 12.81 -12.48
C ALA A 164 2.54 11.58 -12.93
N MET A 165 2.76 11.46 -14.24
CA MET A 165 3.57 10.42 -14.86
C MET A 165 4.88 11.00 -15.37
N THR A 166 5.97 10.44 -14.87
CA THR A 166 7.35 10.82 -15.26
C THR A 166 8.09 9.70 -15.97
N GLY A 167 7.39 8.59 -16.24
CA GLY A 167 7.91 7.40 -16.90
C GLY A 167 6.95 6.23 -16.73
N GLY A 168 7.44 5.03 -17.05
CA GLY A 168 6.73 3.79 -16.76
C GLY A 168 5.58 3.47 -17.71
N TYR A 169 4.78 2.48 -17.33
CA TYR A 169 3.62 2.03 -18.08
C TYR A 169 2.47 1.69 -17.12
N ALA A 170 1.35 2.35 -17.29
CA ALA A 170 0.13 2.14 -16.51
C ALA A 170 -1.01 1.67 -17.42
N ALA A 171 -1.77 0.68 -16.96
CA ALA A 171 -2.96 0.16 -17.62
C ALA A 171 -4.17 0.29 -16.71
N VAL A 172 -5.26 0.84 -17.24
CA VAL A 172 -6.55 0.96 -16.56
C VAL A 172 -7.50 -0.07 -17.12
N SER A 173 -8.05 -0.94 -16.27
CA SER A 173 -9.01 -1.98 -16.68
C SER A 173 -10.47 -1.69 -16.32
N GLY A 174 -10.72 -0.71 -15.45
CA GLY A 174 -12.06 -0.28 -15.05
C GLY A 174 -12.24 1.24 -15.13
N GLN A 175 -12.76 1.86 -14.08
CA GLN A 175 -13.07 3.29 -14.04
C GLN A 175 -11.99 4.04 -13.26
N ALA A 176 -11.20 4.88 -13.94
CA ALA A 176 -10.22 5.74 -13.28
C ALA A 176 -10.61 7.22 -13.45
N ALA A 177 -10.99 7.86 -12.34
CA ALA A 177 -11.29 9.29 -12.29
C ALA A 177 -10.15 10.03 -11.58
N PHE A 178 -9.64 11.08 -12.23
CA PHE A 178 -8.65 11.99 -11.70
C PHE A 178 -9.17 13.43 -11.75
N GLY A 179 -8.64 14.32 -10.92
CA GLY A 179 -8.82 15.76 -11.12
C GLY A 179 -8.06 16.23 -12.36
N SER A 180 -6.75 16.01 -12.38
CA SER A 180 -5.86 16.31 -13.50
C SER A 180 -4.90 15.16 -13.79
N VAL A 181 -4.45 15.05 -15.04
CA VAL A 181 -3.44 14.09 -15.47
C VAL A 181 -2.34 14.84 -16.21
N ASP A 182 -1.10 14.67 -15.77
CA ASP A 182 0.12 15.19 -16.42
C ASP A 182 1.05 14.02 -16.77
N ILE A 183 1.42 13.89 -18.04
CA ILE A 183 2.28 12.83 -18.56
C ILE A 183 3.48 13.45 -19.27
N SER A 184 4.53 13.70 -18.52
CA SER A 184 5.82 14.17 -19.07
C SER A 184 6.61 13.05 -19.78
N SER A 185 6.38 11.79 -19.40
CA SER A 185 6.97 10.59 -20.01
C SER A 185 6.20 9.34 -19.60
N GLY A 186 6.45 8.22 -20.28
CA GLY A 186 5.80 6.93 -20.04
C GLY A 186 4.56 6.71 -20.90
N ARG A 187 3.70 5.79 -20.47
CA ARG A 187 2.49 5.42 -21.20
C ARG A 187 1.33 5.07 -20.27
N LEU A 188 0.20 5.75 -20.44
CA LEU A 188 -1.08 5.42 -19.82
C LEU A 188 -2.00 4.78 -20.87
N VAL A 189 -2.51 3.58 -20.60
CA VAL A 189 -3.44 2.90 -21.51
C VAL A 189 -4.75 2.56 -20.80
N GLY A 190 -5.86 2.77 -21.51
CA GLY A 190 -7.13 2.13 -21.17
C GLY A 190 -7.24 0.79 -21.88
N LEU A 191 -7.62 -0.27 -21.15
CA LEU A 191 -7.98 -1.57 -21.73
C LEU A 191 -9.42 -1.54 -22.26
N ALA A 192 -9.81 -2.55 -23.03
CA ALA A 192 -11.18 -2.67 -23.55
C ALA A 192 -12.20 -2.64 -22.40
N GLY A 193 -13.19 -1.76 -22.50
CA GLY A 193 -14.24 -1.59 -21.48
C GLY A 193 -13.87 -0.68 -20.31
N SER A 194 -12.65 -0.14 -20.27
CA SER A 194 -12.25 0.87 -19.27
C SER A 194 -12.72 2.28 -19.64
N ALA A 195 -12.80 3.16 -18.65
CA ALA A 195 -12.92 4.59 -18.87
C ALA A 195 -11.93 5.36 -17.98
N MET A 196 -11.37 6.42 -18.55
CA MET A 196 -10.55 7.39 -17.84
C MET A 196 -11.18 8.77 -17.96
N SER A 197 -11.32 9.48 -16.85
CA SER A 197 -11.81 10.85 -16.83
C SER A 197 -10.87 11.75 -16.04
N ALA A 198 -10.69 12.96 -16.55
CA ALA A 198 -10.01 14.05 -15.87
C ALA A 198 -10.53 15.39 -16.39
N THR A 199 -10.37 16.46 -15.61
CA THR A 199 -10.68 17.81 -16.11
C THR A 199 -9.68 18.25 -17.20
N GLN A 200 -8.46 17.71 -17.16
CA GLN A 200 -7.43 17.92 -18.16
C GLN A 200 -6.50 16.71 -18.28
N PHE A 201 -6.02 16.47 -19.50
CA PHE A 201 -4.89 15.61 -19.80
C PHE A 201 -3.81 16.47 -20.47
N LEU A 202 -2.69 16.66 -19.78
CA LEU A 202 -1.48 17.28 -20.31
C LEU A 202 -0.49 16.16 -20.66
N VAL A 203 0.01 16.16 -21.90
CA VAL A 203 0.89 15.13 -22.46
C VAL A 203 1.98 15.80 -23.29
#